data_AF-A0A662CA66-F1
#
_entry.id   AF-A0A662CA66-F1
#
_cell.length_a   1.000
_cell.length_b   1.000
_cell.length_c   1.000
_cell.angle_alpha   90.00
_cell.angle_beta   90.00
_cell.angle_gamma   90.00
#
_symmetry.space_group_name_H-M   'P 1'
#
loop_
_entity.id
_entity.type
_entity.pdbx_description
1 polymer ?
#
loop_
_entity_poly.entity_id
_entity_poly.type
_entity_poly.pdbx_seq_one_letter_code
_entity_poly.pdbx_strand_id
1 'polypeptide(L)'
;LSPESYQAACSAVGLAVMAAEGNDFALVRPPGHHAKAERADGFCLFNNIAIAAQKLVHEGKKIFILDIDGHHGDGTQEIFYHSDKVLFCSIHQQYAYPGTGIQNETGAGDGLGYTMNFPLPAGSGDSEMLEAVDAAIQRAREFQADVVGISAGFDGYVDDRLLGLNYTLDGYYACGKKLRQSFDRIFAVLEGGYHFDIKKCTDHFIRGVNNK
;
A
#
# COMPACT_ATOMS: atom_id res chain seq x y z
N LEU A 1 -7.85 2.57 22.50
CA LEU A 1 -8.76 1.55 21.93
C LEU A 1 -10.12 1.70 22.61
N SER A 2 -11.21 1.67 21.83
CA SER A 2 -12.57 1.52 22.36
C SER A 2 -12.97 0.04 22.37
N PRO A 3 -14.04 -0.34 23.08
CA PRO A 3 -14.53 -1.74 23.10
C PRO A 3 -14.83 -2.30 21.70
N GLU A 4 -15.26 -1.47 20.76
CA GLU A 4 -15.63 -1.87 19.39
C GLU A 4 -14.43 -1.95 18.44
N SER A 5 -13.26 -1.45 18.84
CA SER A 5 -12.08 -1.34 17.97
C SER A 5 -11.63 -2.71 17.46
N TYR A 6 -11.68 -3.75 18.31
CA TYR A 6 -11.31 -5.11 17.93
C TYR A 6 -12.23 -5.67 16.85
N GLN A 7 -13.56 -5.55 17.03
CA GLN A 7 -14.53 -6.07 16.07
C GLN A 7 -14.45 -5.34 14.72
N ALA A 8 -14.23 -4.03 14.73
CA ALA A 8 -14.02 -3.24 13.52
C ALA A 8 -12.76 -3.71 12.79
N ALA A 9 -11.64 -3.91 13.51
CA ALA A 9 -10.40 -4.40 12.92
C ALA A 9 -10.53 -5.82 12.36
N CYS A 10 -11.24 -6.74 13.03
CA CYS A 10 -11.53 -8.06 12.47
C CYS A 10 -12.35 -8.00 11.18
N SER A 11 -13.33 -7.09 11.12
CA SER A 11 -14.12 -6.87 9.88
C SER A 11 -13.24 -6.34 8.74
N ALA A 12 -12.34 -5.40 9.04
CA ALA A 12 -11.37 -4.87 8.08
C ALA A 12 -10.47 -5.98 7.51
N VAL A 13 -9.92 -6.85 8.36
CA VAL A 13 -9.14 -8.02 7.93
C VAL A 13 -9.97 -8.95 7.04
N GLY A 14 -11.22 -9.26 7.43
CA GLY A 14 -12.10 -10.11 6.63
C GLY A 14 -12.36 -9.55 5.23
N LEU A 15 -12.60 -8.24 5.11
CA LEU A 15 -12.77 -7.56 3.83
C LEU A 15 -11.51 -7.60 2.97
N ALA A 16 -10.33 -7.39 3.57
CA ALA A 16 -9.05 -7.47 2.86
C ALA A 16 -8.78 -8.87 2.30
N VAL A 17 -9.09 -9.92 3.07
CA VAL A 17 -8.98 -11.32 2.61
C VAL A 17 -9.92 -11.60 1.44
N MET A 18 -11.20 -11.19 1.54
CA MET A 18 -12.16 -11.35 0.44
C MET A 18 -11.71 -10.61 -0.83
N ALA A 19 -11.16 -9.40 -0.68
CA ALA A 19 -10.66 -8.63 -1.82
C ALA A 19 -9.47 -9.31 -2.52
N ALA A 20 -8.55 -9.88 -1.74
CA ALA A 20 -7.40 -10.63 -2.28
C ALA A 20 -7.82 -11.89 -3.05
N GLU A 21 -8.93 -12.52 -2.69
CA GLU A 21 -9.50 -13.66 -3.42
C GLU A 21 -10.25 -13.23 -4.70
N GLY A 22 -10.93 -12.08 -4.66
CA GLY A 22 -11.78 -11.57 -5.73
C GLY A 22 -11.10 -10.68 -6.79
N ASN A 23 -9.90 -10.17 -6.51
CA ASN A 23 -9.31 -9.01 -7.23
C ASN A 23 -10.16 -7.73 -7.06
N ASP A 24 -10.65 -7.50 -5.84
CA ASP A 24 -11.55 -6.40 -5.50
C ASP A 24 -10.85 -5.29 -4.69
N PHE A 25 -11.62 -4.26 -4.35
CA PHE A 25 -11.22 -3.18 -3.46
C PHE A 25 -11.87 -3.37 -2.07
N ALA A 26 -11.07 -3.57 -1.03
CA ALA A 26 -11.53 -3.62 0.34
C ALA A 26 -11.65 -2.20 0.91
N LEU A 27 -12.89 -1.69 0.99
CA LEU A 27 -13.19 -0.42 1.65
C LEU A 27 -13.25 -0.64 3.17
N VAL A 28 -12.11 -0.48 3.84
CA VAL A 28 -11.95 -0.84 5.26
C VAL A 28 -11.73 0.38 6.15
N ARG A 29 -12.04 0.20 7.44
CA ARG A 29 -11.62 1.08 8.53
C ARG A 29 -11.71 0.28 9.84
N PRO A 30 -10.66 0.24 10.69
CA PRO A 30 -9.40 1.00 10.63
C PRO A 30 -8.42 0.54 9.52
N PRO A 31 -7.41 1.38 9.17
CA PRO A 31 -6.31 1.03 8.27
C PRO A 31 -5.39 -0.04 8.91
N GLY A 32 -4.37 -0.48 8.18
CA GLY A 32 -3.51 -1.59 8.57
C GLY A 32 -1.99 -1.41 8.43
N HIS A 33 -1.49 -0.61 7.49
CA HIS A 33 -0.08 -0.71 7.07
C HIS A 33 0.99 -0.37 8.14
N HIS A 34 0.62 0.34 9.22
CA HIS A 34 1.50 0.61 10.37
C HIS A 34 1.48 -0.47 11.45
N ALA A 35 0.52 -1.40 11.41
CA ALA A 35 0.46 -2.47 12.39
C ALA A 35 1.61 -3.47 12.14
N LYS A 36 2.40 -3.69 13.18
CA LYS A 36 3.52 -4.64 13.21
C LYS A 36 3.02 -6.00 13.68
N ALA A 37 3.87 -7.02 13.62
CA ALA A 37 3.52 -8.37 14.07
C ALA A 37 3.04 -8.40 15.54
N GLU A 38 3.66 -7.60 16.41
CA GLU A 38 3.40 -7.59 17.86
C GLU A 38 2.90 -6.25 18.39
N ARG A 39 2.60 -5.26 17.53
CA ARG A 39 2.25 -3.90 17.97
C ARG A 39 1.27 -3.20 17.02
N ALA A 40 0.20 -2.66 17.59
CA ALA A 40 -0.67 -1.68 16.94
C ALA A 40 -0.02 -0.28 16.95
N ASP A 41 -0.09 0.45 15.84
CA ASP A 41 0.54 1.77 15.68
C ASP A 41 -0.17 2.58 14.59
N GLY A 42 0.00 3.92 14.56
CA GLY A 42 -0.48 4.75 13.43
C GLY A 42 -1.95 4.51 13.00
N PHE A 43 -2.89 4.45 13.95
CA PHE A 43 -4.31 4.09 13.73
C PHE A 43 -4.59 2.64 13.30
N CYS A 44 -3.55 1.85 13.06
CA CYS A 44 -3.61 0.48 12.59
C CYS A 44 -3.55 -0.53 13.74
N LEU A 45 -4.51 -1.46 13.78
CA LEU A 45 -4.55 -2.53 14.80
C LEU A 45 -4.03 -3.86 14.26
N PHE A 46 -4.50 -4.24 13.07
CA PHE A 46 -4.06 -5.40 12.34
C PHE A 46 -3.60 -4.98 10.95
N ASN A 47 -2.54 -5.61 10.45
CA ASN A 47 -2.04 -5.30 9.12
C ASN A 47 -2.90 -6.01 8.08
N ASN A 48 -3.96 -5.33 7.63
CA ASN A 48 -4.98 -5.86 6.73
C ASN A 48 -4.35 -6.46 5.46
N ILE A 49 -3.47 -5.71 4.80
CA ILE A 49 -2.85 -6.15 3.56
C ILE A 49 -1.82 -7.26 3.78
N ALA A 50 -1.04 -7.20 4.88
CA ALA A 50 -0.08 -8.27 5.18
C ALA A 50 -0.78 -9.59 5.51
N ILE A 51 -1.89 -9.57 6.24
CA ILE A 51 -2.67 -10.78 6.53
C ILE A 51 -3.23 -11.38 5.23
N ALA A 52 -3.80 -10.54 4.36
CA ALA A 52 -4.33 -10.99 3.07
C ALA A 52 -3.22 -11.56 2.17
N ALA A 53 -2.06 -10.90 2.10
CA ALA A 53 -0.89 -11.35 1.35
C ALA A 53 -0.34 -12.67 1.91
N GLN A 54 -0.19 -12.79 3.22
CA GLN A 54 0.34 -14.00 3.87
C GLN A 54 -0.54 -15.23 3.59
N LYS A 55 -1.87 -15.05 3.53
CA LYS A 55 -2.79 -16.12 3.11
C LYS A 55 -2.44 -16.63 1.71
N LEU A 56 -2.26 -15.74 0.74
CA LEU A 56 -1.91 -16.12 -0.63
C LEU A 56 -0.48 -16.70 -0.73
N VAL A 57 0.46 -16.24 0.10
CA VAL A 57 1.80 -16.85 0.21
C VAL A 57 1.71 -18.31 0.66
N HIS A 58 0.84 -18.64 1.63
CA HIS A 58 0.58 -20.02 2.03
C HIS A 58 -0.04 -20.89 0.92
N GLU A 59 -0.68 -20.26 -0.06
CA GLU A 59 -1.18 -20.91 -1.30
C GLU A 59 -0.09 -21.00 -2.39
N GLY A 60 1.15 -20.65 -2.07
CA GLY A 60 2.31 -20.73 -2.96
C GLY A 60 2.45 -19.56 -3.94
N LYS A 61 1.80 -18.42 -3.68
CA LYS A 61 1.86 -17.22 -4.52
C LYS A 61 3.02 -16.31 -4.12
N LYS A 62 3.67 -15.71 -5.11
CA LYS A 62 4.56 -14.55 -4.96
C LYS A 62 3.73 -13.28 -4.97
N ILE A 63 3.83 -12.47 -3.92
CA ILE A 63 2.99 -11.28 -3.76
C ILE A 63 3.84 -10.02 -3.92
N PHE A 64 3.38 -9.11 -4.76
CA PHE A 64 3.90 -7.74 -4.78
C PHE A 64 2.94 -6.84 -4.01
N ILE A 65 3.42 -6.21 -2.94
CA ILE A 65 2.68 -5.16 -2.24
C ILE A 65 3.26 -3.81 -2.65
N LEU A 66 2.40 -2.95 -3.22
CA LEU A 66 2.71 -1.54 -3.44
C LEU A 66 1.91 -0.70 -2.47
N ASP A 67 2.61 0.02 -1.61
CA ASP A 67 2.03 1.00 -0.70
C ASP A 67 2.10 2.39 -1.34
N ILE A 68 0.93 2.97 -1.63
CA ILE A 68 0.78 4.32 -2.18
C ILE A 68 0.24 5.32 -1.14
N ASP A 69 0.07 4.91 0.11
CA ASP A 69 -0.21 5.82 1.22
C ASP A 69 0.96 6.80 1.38
N GLY A 70 0.67 8.04 1.74
CA GLY A 70 1.70 9.06 1.86
C GLY A 70 2.65 8.83 3.03
N HIS A 71 2.31 7.95 3.98
CA HIS A 71 3.19 7.48 5.04
C HIS A 71 3.83 6.13 4.68
N HIS A 72 5.04 5.90 5.18
CA HIS A 72 5.69 4.61 5.01
C HIS A 72 4.93 3.51 5.76
N GLY A 73 4.53 2.44 5.05
CA GLY A 73 3.94 1.22 5.61
C GLY A 73 4.94 0.36 6.39
N ASP A 74 5.48 0.92 7.48
CA ASP A 74 6.55 0.33 8.28
C ASP A 74 6.18 -1.01 8.93
N GLY A 75 4.91 -1.19 9.29
CA GLY A 75 4.40 -2.46 9.79
C GLY A 75 4.45 -3.55 8.72
N THR A 76 4.04 -3.23 7.49
CA THR A 76 4.09 -4.14 6.35
C THR A 76 5.54 -4.48 5.99
N GLN A 77 6.43 -3.49 5.97
CA GLN A 77 7.86 -3.70 5.79
C GLN A 77 8.42 -4.66 6.84
N GLU A 78 8.15 -4.41 8.12
CA GLU A 78 8.68 -5.21 9.23
C GLU A 78 8.24 -6.69 9.13
N ILE A 79 6.96 -6.93 8.82
CA ILE A 79 6.39 -8.28 8.70
C ILE A 79 7.10 -9.09 7.61
N PHE A 80 7.44 -8.47 6.47
CA PHE A 80 8.03 -9.16 5.33
C PHE A 80 9.53 -8.94 5.15
N TYR A 81 10.20 -8.25 6.08
CA TYR A 81 11.59 -7.81 5.90
C TYR A 81 12.60 -8.94 5.64
N HIS A 82 12.27 -10.16 6.09
CA HIS A 82 13.08 -11.37 5.92
C HIS A 82 12.52 -12.36 4.89
N SER A 83 11.48 -11.99 4.15
CA SER A 83 10.79 -12.88 3.21
C SER A 83 11.18 -12.60 1.76
N ASP A 84 11.51 -13.65 1.03
CA ASP A 84 11.68 -13.63 -0.44
C ASP A 84 10.38 -13.92 -1.20
N LYS A 85 9.26 -14.14 -0.47
CA LYS A 85 7.94 -14.47 -1.03
C LYS A 85 7.06 -13.25 -1.25
N VAL A 86 7.42 -12.12 -0.64
CA VAL A 86 6.71 -10.85 -0.78
C VAL A 86 7.71 -9.77 -1.17
N LEU A 87 7.48 -9.13 -2.31
CA LEU A 87 8.14 -7.88 -2.66
C LEU A 87 7.32 -6.74 -2.07
N PHE A 88 7.91 -5.93 -1.19
CA PHE A 88 7.27 -4.74 -0.64
C PHE A 88 7.91 -3.48 -1.23
N CYS A 89 7.08 -2.61 -1.79
CA CYS A 89 7.49 -1.28 -2.22
C CYS A 89 6.60 -0.22 -1.56
N SER A 90 7.18 0.87 -1.07
CA SER A 90 6.41 1.98 -0.50
C SER A 90 6.84 3.33 -1.06
N ILE A 91 5.86 4.14 -1.46
CA ILE A 91 6.05 5.49 -2.00
C ILE A 91 5.46 6.48 -1.00
N HIS A 92 6.29 7.19 -0.26
CA HIS A 92 5.86 7.97 0.89
C HIS A 92 6.67 9.26 1.05
N GLN A 93 6.16 10.21 1.83
CA GLN A 93 6.90 11.42 2.13
C GLN A 93 8.05 11.13 3.11
N GLN A 94 9.26 11.54 2.74
CA GLN A 94 10.43 11.43 3.62
C GLN A 94 10.29 12.31 4.87
N TYR A 95 10.85 11.83 5.98
CA TYR A 95 10.82 12.50 7.31
C TYR A 95 9.42 12.73 7.92
N ALA A 96 8.36 12.24 7.28
CA ALA A 96 7.04 12.15 7.90
C ALA A 96 6.99 10.97 8.90
N TYR A 97 5.90 10.88 9.67
CA TYR A 97 5.61 9.66 10.42
C TYR A 97 5.69 8.44 9.46
N PRO A 98 6.27 7.30 9.88
CA PRO A 98 6.78 6.94 11.20
C PRO A 98 8.28 7.26 11.42
N GLY A 99 8.95 7.95 10.49
CA GLY A 99 10.38 8.24 10.55
C GLY A 99 11.31 7.11 10.08
N THR A 100 10.75 6.06 9.46
CA THR A 100 11.46 4.98 8.76
C THR A 100 11.23 5.07 7.25
N GLY A 101 11.64 4.07 6.46
CA GLY A 101 11.39 4.07 5.02
C GLY A 101 12.52 4.70 4.22
N ILE A 102 13.74 4.75 4.77
CA ILE A 102 14.87 5.26 4.01
C ILE A 102 15.22 4.29 2.87
N GLN A 103 15.75 4.84 1.77
CA GLN A 103 16.05 4.08 0.55
C GLN A 103 17.00 2.88 0.76
N ASN A 104 17.86 2.92 1.79
CA ASN A 104 18.84 1.87 2.07
C ASN A 104 18.25 0.70 2.88
N GLU A 105 17.01 0.80 3.37
CA GLU A 105 16.29 -0.32 3.96
C GLU A 105 15.82 -1.26 2.84
N THR A 106 16.56 -2.36 2.61
CA THR A 106 16.35 -3.22 1.44
C THR A 106 15.97 -4.67 1.79
N GLY A 107 15.66 -4.94 3.06
CA GLY A 107 15.39 -6.28 3.58
C GLY A 107 16.63 -6.92 4.22
N ALA A 108 16.45 -8.10 4.81
CA ALA A 108 17.50 -8.82 5.50
C ALA A 108 17.36 -10.35 5.31
N GLY A 109 18.47 -11.08 5.44
CA GLY A 109 18.47 -12.53 5.22
C GLY A 109 17.96 -12.89 3.82
N ASP A 110 17.00 -13.82 3.75
CA ASP A 110 16.38 -14.25 2.49
C ASP A 110 15.59 -13.10 1.82
N GLY A 111 15.08 -12.15 2.61
CA GLY A 111 14.36 -10.97 2.13
C GLY A 111 15.25 -9.85 1.59
N LEU A 112 16.58 -10.01 1.57
CA LEU A 112 17.48 -8.98 1.04
C LEU A 112 17.18 -8.72 -0.46
N GLY A 113 16.91 -7.46 -0.77
CA GLY A 113 16.49 -6.99 -2.10
C GLY A 113 14.99 -7.05 -2.37
N TYR A 114 14.17 -7.52 -1.43
CA TYR A 114 12.70 -7.62 -1.55
C TYR A 114 11.92 -6.51 -0.83
N THR A 115 12.63 -5.48 -0.36
CA THR A 115 12.05 -4.21 0.10
C THR A 115 12.62 -3.07 -0.73
N MET A 116 11.77 -2.16 -1.19
CA MET A 116 12.18 -0.98 -1.95
C MET A 116 11.38 0.26 -1.54
N ASN A 117 12.07 1.20 -0.88
CA ASN A 117 11.45 2.44 -0.44
C ASN A 117 11.73 3.58 -1.42
N PHE A 118 10.70 4.38 -1.69
CA PHE A 118 10.73 5.60 -2.49
C PHE A 118 10.37 6.81 -1.61
N PRO A 119 11.29 7.26 -0.75
CA PRO A 119 11.08 8.45 0.08
C PRO A 119 11.09 9.72 -0.79
N LEU A 120 9.96 10.41 -0.86
CA LEU A 120 9.77 11.61 -1.68
C LEU A 120 9.88 12.90 -0.84
N PRO A 121 10.55 13.95 -1.34
CA PRO A 121 10.48 15.28 -0.73
C PRO A 121 9.05 15.82 -0.62
N ALA A 122 8.81 16.63 0.41
CA ALA A 122 7.62 17.48 0.42
C ALA A 122 7.62 18.37 -0.83
N GLY A 123 6.46 18.53 -1.46
CA GLY A 123 6.25 19.21 -2.72
C GLY A 123 6.18 18.27 -3.93
N SER A 124 6.62 17.01 -3.81
CA SER A 124 6.49 16.02 -4.88
C SER A 124 5.03 15.79 -5.29
N GLY A 125 4.79 15.64 -6.59
CA GLY A 125 3.46 15.48 -7.17
C GLY A 125 3.36 14.23 -8.03
N ASP A 126 2.48 14.28 -9.02
CA ASP A 126 2.15 13.12 -9.85
C ASP A 126 3.35 12.55 -10.61
N SER A 127 4.28 13.38 -11.08
CA SER A 127 5.45 12.89 -11.86
C SER A 127 6.31 11.98 -11.00
N GLU A 128 6.67 12.42 -9.80
CA GLU A 128 7.52 11.67 -8.88
C GLU A 128 6.82 10.39 -8.41
N MET A 129 5.52 10.45 -8.12
CA MET A 129 4.72 9.26 -7.78
C MET A 129 4.73 8.25 -8.92
N LEU A 130 4.46 8.69 -10.16
CA LEU A 130 4.33 7.80 -11.30
C LEU A 130 5.67 7.20 -11.74
N GLU A 131 6.77 7.93 -11.59
CA GLU A 131 8.14 7.41 -11.79
C GLU A 131 8.46 6.30 -10.78
N ALA A 132 8.12 6.49 -9.50
CA ALA A 132 8.28 5.47 -8.47
C ALA A 132 7.39 4.25 -8.73
N VAL A 133 6.15 4.45 -9.19
CA VAL A 133 5.25 3.36 -9.64
C VAL A 133 5.87 2.58 -10.80
N ASP A 134 6.44 3.25 -11.80
CA ASP A 134 7.08 2.58 -12.94
C ASP A 134 8.28 1.71 -12.51
N ALA A 135 9.11 2.22 -11.59
CA ALA A 135 10.21 1.47 -11.02
C ALA A 135 9.72 0.25 -10.21
N ALA A 136 8.66 0.41 -9.41
CA ALA A 136 8.08 -0.67 -8.63
C ALA A 136 7.44 -1.75 -9.53
N ILE A 137 6.74 -1.35 -10.61
CA ILE A 137 6.21 -2.26 -11.63
C ILE A 137 7.34 -3.08 -12.27
N GLN A 138 8.44 -2.43 -12.65
CA GLN A 138 9.59 -3.13 -13.24
C GLN A 138 10.16 -4.16 -12.27
N ARG A 139 10.36 -3.79 -11.00
CA ARG A 139 10.86 -4.69 -9.96
C ARG A 139 9.92 -5.87 -9.72
N ALA A 140 8.60 -5.64 -9.75
CA ALA A 140 7.59 -6.68 -9.58
C ALA A 140 7.52 -7.66 -10.77
N ARG A 141 7.79 -7.20 -12.00
CA ARG A 141 7.93 -8.08 -13.17
C ARG A 141 9.17 -8.97 -13.06
N GLU A 142 10.30 -8.42 -12.62
CA GLU A 142 11.52 -9.19 -12.35
C GLU A 142 11.33 -10.20 -11.23
N PHE A 143 10.56 -9.82 -10.20
CA PHE A 143 10.17 -10.73 -9.12
C PHE A 143 9.23 -11.86 -9.60
N GLN A 144 8.55 -11.65 -10.73
CA GLN A 144 7.50 -12.50 -11.27
C GLN A 144 6.34 -12.64 -10.27
N ALA A 145 5.80 -11.50 -9.82
CA ALA A 145 4.66 -11.49 -8.90
C ALA A 145 3.43 -12.15 -9.53
N ASP A 146 2.76 -13.03 -8.76
CA ASP A 146 1.51 -13.67 -9.17
C ASP A 146 0.29 -12.78 -8.92
N VAL A 147 0.35 -11.98 -7.84
CA VAL A 147 -0.73 -11.11 -7.37
C VAL A 147 -0.15 -9.79 -6.87
N VAL A 148 -0.82 -8.69 -7.19
CA VAL A 148 -0.49 -7.35 -6.71
C VAL A 148 -1.51 -6.89 -5.67
N GLY A 149 -1.05 -6.62 -4.46
CA GLY A 149 -1.82 -5.96 -3.42
C GLY A 149 -1.44 -4.48 -3.32
N ILE A 150 -2.43 -3.60 -3.24
CA ILE A 150 -2.21 -2.16 -3.09
C ILE A 150 -2.66 -1.70 -1.71
N SER A 151 -1.74 -1.17 -0.91
CA SER A 151 -2.13 -0.37 0.27
C SER A 151 -2.55 1.00 -0.25
N ALA A 152 -3.86 1.21 -0.37
CA ALA A 152 -4.44 2.35 -1.07
C ALA A 152 -4.76 3.47 -0.08
N GLY A 153 -3.75 4.26 0.28
CA GLY A 153 -3.90 5.51 1.01
C GLY A 153 -4.05 6.71 0.07
N PHE A 154 -4.79 7.72 0.51
CA PHE A 154 -5.08 8.92 -0.29
C PHE A 154 -4.72 10.24 0.42
N ASP A 155 -3.92 10.17 1.48
CA ASP A 155 -3.43 11.33 2.25
C ASP A 155 -2.22 12.03 1.62
N GLY A 156 -1.70 11.52 0.49
CA GLY A 156 -0.82 12.27 -0.39
C GLY A 156 -1.55 13.24 -1.34
N TYR A 157 -2.89 13.31 -1.26
CA TYR A 157 -3.71 14.20 -2.07
C TYR A 157 -3.38 15.67 -1.78
N VAL A 158 -3.31 16.50 -2.82
CA VAL A 158 -2.90 17.91 -2.73
C VAL A 158 -3.68 18.76 -1.71
N ASP A 159 -4.93 18.42 -1.43
CA ASP A 159 -5.76 19.13 -0.44
C ASP A 159 -5.81 18.43 0.93
N ASP A 160 -5.17 17.27 1.09
CA ASP A 160 -4.97 16.65 2.40
C ASP A 160 -3.92 17.43 3.20
N ARG A 161 -4.19 17.64 4.49
CA ARG A 161 -3.38 18.52 5.36
C ARG A 161 -2.37 17.75 6.20
N LEU A 162 -2.36 16.42 6.16
CA LEU A 162 -1.42 15.63 6.95
C LEU A 162 0.00 15.68 6.36
N LEU A 163 0.12 15.72 5.04
CA LEU A 163 1.38 15.67 4.32
C LEU A 163 1.53 16.87 3.39
N GLY A 164 2.73 17.04 2.85
CA GLY A 164 3.08 18.06 1.87
C GLY A 164 3.25 17.49 0.46
N LEU A 165 2.58 16.37 0.13
CA LEU A 165 2.55 15.80 -1.21
C LEU A 165 1.45 16.48 -2.05
N ASN A 166 1.65 16.52 -3.36
CA ASN A 166 0.78 17.23 -4.31
C ASN A 166 0.13 16.26 -5.31
N TYR A 167 -0.31 15.09 -4.87
CA TYR A 167 -0.94 14.13 -5.77
C TYR A 167 -2.33 14.61 -6.18
N THR A 168 -2.64 14.52 -7.47
CA THR A 168 -3.93 14.93 -8.01
C THR A 168 -4.86 13.75 -8.24
N LEU A 169 -6.13 14.03 -8.55
CA LEU A 169 -7.09 13.00 -8.98
C LEU A 169 -6.65 12.30 -10.27
N ASP A 170 -5.97 13.01 -11.18
CA ASP A 170 -5.44 12.44 -12.41
C ASP A 170 -4.21 11.58 -12.12
N GLY A 171 -3.39 11.95 -11.14
CA GLY A 171 -2.29 11.13 -10.63
C GLY A 171 -2.76 9.77 -10.12
N TYR A 172 -3.77 9.74 -9.25
CA TYR A 172 -4.35 8.49 -8.75
C TYR A 172 -4.98 7.64 -9.86
N TYR A 173 -5.66 8.26 -10.82
CA TYR A 173 -6.17 7.55 -12.01
C TYR A 173 -5.04 6.96 -12.84
N ALA A 174 -3.97 7.72 -13.11
CA ALA A 174 -2.82 7.26 -13.87
C ALA A 174 -2.08 6.12 -13.17
N CYS A 175 -1.94 6.18 -11.84
CA CYS A 175 -1.38 5.11 -11.02
C CYS A 175 -2.17 3.81 -11.18
N GLY A 176 -3.50 3.85 -10.96
CA GLY A 176 -4.37 2.69 -11.16
C GLY A 176 -4.29 2.12 -12.58
N LYS A 177 -4.24 2.98 -13.60
CA LYS A 177 -4.15 2.58 -15.01
C LYS A 177 -2.84 1.87 -15.33
N LYS A 178 -1.70 2.40 -14.86
CA LYS A 178 -0.38 1.76 -15.06
C LYS A 178 -0.31 0.37 -14.44
N LEU A 179 -0.86 0.21 -13.24
CA LEU A 179 -0.95 -1.07 -12.55
C LEU A 179 -1.77 -2.07 -13.35
N ARG A 180 -2.98 -1.68 -13.80
CA ARG A 180 -3.86 -2.53 -14.61
C ARG A 180 -3.24 -2.95 -15.94
N GLN A 181 -2.51 -2.06 -16.59
CA GLN A 181 -1.79 -2.36 -17.83
C GLN A 181 -0.62 -3.32 -17.63
N SER A 182 -0.16 -3.50 -16.38
CA SER A 182 1.00 -4.30 -16.06
C SER A 182 0.68 -5.64 -15.43
N PHE A 183 -0.46 -5.76 -14.75
CA PHE A 183 -0.81 -6.94 -13.96
C PHE A 183 -2.27 -7.33 -14.09
N ASP A 184 -2.50 -8.64 -14.09
CA ASP A 184 -3.86 -9.16 -14.24
C ASP A 184 -4.65 -9.29 -12.95
N ARG A 185 -3.95 -9.62 -11.88
CA ARG A 185 -4.51 -9.91 -10.55
C ARG A 185 -4.10 -8.80 -9.60
N ILE A 186 -5.05 -7.89 -9.35
CA ILE A 186 -4.85 -6.72 -8.49
C ILE A 186 -5.96 -6.71 -7.46
N PHE A 187 -5.61 -6.57 -6.19
CA PHE A 187 -6.56 -6.18 -5.15
C PHE A 187 -6.02 -4.95 -4.43
N ALA A 188 -6.91 -4.21 -3.77
CA ALA A 188 -6.52 -3.02 -3.02
C ALA A 188 -7.22 -3.00 -1.66
N VAL A 189 -6.56 -2.40 -0.67
CA VAL A 189 -7.07 -2.25 0.69
C VAL A 189 -6.95 -0.78 1.06
N LEU A 190 -8.06 -0.16 1.48
CA LEU A 190 -8.04 1.25 1.90
C LEU A 190 -7.14 1.44 3.14
N GLU A 191 -6.25 2.44 3.09
CA GLU A 191 -5.42 2.88 4.21
C GLU A 191 -5.83 4.28 4.70
N GLY A 192 -4.94 5.27 4.60
CA GLY A 192 -5.17 6.66 4.97
C GLY A 192 -5.92 7.49 3.91
N GLY A 193 -6.05 8.79 4.20
CA GLY A 193 -6.88 9.74 3.45
C GLY A 193 -7.86 10.40 4.40
N TYR A 194 -7.67 11.69 4.63
CA TYR A 194 -8.37 12.42 5.71
C TYR A 194 -9.03 13.70 5.20
N HIS A 195 -8.78 14.08 3.96
CA HIS A 195 -9.55 15.08 3.26
C HIS A 195 -10.97 14.59 2.89
N PHE A 196 -11.93 15.53 2.83
CA PHE A 196 -13.33 15.23 2.48
C PHE A 196 -13.52 14.63 1.08
N ASP A 197 -12.55 14.85 0.20
CA ASP A 197 -12.53 14.32 -1.16
C ASP A 197 -11.88 12.93 -1.29
N ILE A 198 -11.62 12.22 -0.18
CA ILE A 198 -11.12 10.84 -0.20
C ILE A 198 -11.92 9.95 -1.17
N LYS A 199 -13.25 10.08 -1.18
CA LYS A 199 -14.10 9.32 -2.11
C LYS A 199 -13.73 9.58 -3.57
N LYS A 200 -13.44 10.83 -3.95
CA LYS A 200 -13.02 11.17 -5.33
C LYS A 200 -11.67 10.55 -5.65
N CYS A 201 -10.73 10.60 -4.71
CA CYS A 201 -9.41 9.99 -4.87
C CYS A 201 -9.52 8.47 -5.09
N THR A 202 -10.29 7.81 -4.23
CA THR A 202 -10.59 6.37 -4.34
C THR A 202 -11.29 6.03 -5.66
N ASP A 203 -12.32 6.78 -6.05
CA ASP A 203 -13.05 6.56 -7.30
C ASP A 203 -12.12 6.70 -8.52
N HIS A 204 -11.24 7.70 -8.54
CA HIS A 204 -10.29 7.90 -9.64
C HIS A 204 -9.27 6.77 -9.74
N PHE A 205 -8.71 6.33 -8.62
CA PHE A 205 -7.83 5.17 -8.58
C PHE A 205 -8.52 3.90 -9.12
N ILE A 206 -9.72 3.58 -8.60
CA ILE A 206 -10.50 2.41 -9.00
C ILE A 206 -10.87 2.47 -10.49
N ARG A 207 -11.18 3.65 -11.02
CA ARG A 207 -11.43 3.85 -12.46
C ARG A 207 -10.19 3.56 -13.30
N GLY A 208 -9.02 4.01 -12.85
CA GLY A 208 -7.74 3.66 -13.46
C GLY A 208 -7.53 2.15 -13.48
N VAL A 209 -7.70 1.48 -12.34
CA VAL A 209 -7.57 0.01 -12.23
C VAL A 209 -8.59 -0.73 -13.10
N ASN A 210 -9.79 -0.19 -13.30
CA ASN A 210 -10.82 -0.82 -14.12
C ASN A 210 -10.76 -0.46 -15.62
N ASN A 211 -9.80 0.38 -16.05
CA ASN A 211 -9.74 0.95 -17.41
C ASN A 211 -11.06 1.65 -17.83
N LYS A 212 -11.66 2.47 -16.95
CA LYS A 212 -12.95 3.17 -17.19
C LYS A 212 -12.88 4.70 -17.05
#